data_AF-M5EKV3-F1
#
_entry.id   AF-M5EKV3-F1
#
_cell.length_a   1.000
_cell.length_b   1.000
_cell.length_c   1.000
_cell.angle_alpha   90.00
_cell.angle_beta   90.00
_cell.angle_gamma   90.00
#
_symmetry.space_group_name_H-M   'P 1'
#
loop_
_entity.id
_entity.type
_entity.pdbx_description
1 polymer ?
#
loop_
_entity_poly.entity_id
_entity_poly.type
_entity_poly.pdbx_seq_one_letter_code
_entity_poly.pdbx_strand_id
1 'polypeptide(L)'
;MVVAEGLTPYLAAEEGPRMLSRLVAHLASGELMFDAYSRFGLKLLRLNPAVKATGAEVQWAIEDPRELERAVPKLRFVEDIPAYKPENARRMGWVARLFIRLWKHIPALRKVGRLLRYRF
;
A
#
# COMPACT_ATOMS: atom_id res chain seq x y z
N MET A 1 -12.31 2.59 13.93
CA MET A 1 -11.28 2.05 13.00
C MET A 1 -11.75 2.31 11.58
N VAL A 2 -10.87 2.84 10.73
CA VAL A 2 -11.14 3.06 9.31
C VAL A 2 -10.24 2.14 8.50
N VAL A 3 -10.81 1.47 7.50
CA VAL A 3 -10.07 0.60 6.58
C VAL A 3 -10.37 1.04 5.14
N ALA A 4 -9.33 1.24 4.33
CA ALA A 4 -9.45 1.52 2.91
C ALA A 4 -8.54 0.55 2.14
N GLU A 5 -9.12 -0.52 1.59
CA GLU A 5 -8.41 -1.54 0.81
C GLU A 5 -8.86 -1.48 -0.64
N GLY A 6 -7.89 -1.47 -1.57
CA GLY A 6 -8.15 -1.45 -3.00
C GLY A 6 -8.63 -0.10 -3.53
N LEU A 7 -8.43 0.98 -2.75
CA LEU A 7 -8.86 2.34 -3.11
C LEU A 7 -7.67 3.27 -3.35
N THR A 8 -6.71 3.28 -2.42
CA THR A 8 -5.63 4.27 -2.40
C THR A 8 -4.78 4.34 -3.66
N PRO A 9 -4.41 3.24 -4.37
CA PRO A 9 -3.59 3.39 -5.56
C PRO A 9 -4.30 4.14 -6.68
N TYR A 10 -5.63 4.22 -6.66
CA TYR A 10 -6.44 4.88 -7.69
C TYR A 10 -6.65 6.38 -7.46
N LEU A 11 -6.28 6.89 -6.27
CA LEU A 11 -6.36 8.32 -6.00
C LEU A 11 -5.23 9.06 -6.74
N ALA A 12 -5.48 10.32 -7.08
CA ALA A 12 -4.38 11.22 -7.44
C ALA A 12 -3.50 11.50 -6.21
N ALA A 13 -2.22 11.83 -6.44
CA ALA A 13 -1.23 11.95 -5.36
C ALA A 13 -1.55 13.06 -4.36
N GLU A 14 -2.26 14.10 -4.81
CA GLU A 14 -2.76 15.23 -4.03
C GLU A 14 -4.09 14.93 -3.32
N GLU A 15 -4.89 14.01 -3.84
CA GLU A 15 -6.18 13.64 -3.28
C GLU A 15 -6.03 12.71 -2.09
N GLY A 16 -5.01 11.84 -2.10
CA GLY A 16 -4.70 10.94 -1.00
C GLY A 16 -4.56 11.64 0.35
N PRO A 17 -3.55 12.52 0.53
CA PRO A 17 -3.38 13.27 1.78
C PRO A 17 -4.58 14.14 2.14
N ARG A 18 -5.28 14.71 1.14
CA ARG A 18 -6.49 15.50 1.35
C ARG A 18 -7.63 14.66 1.93
N MET A 19 -7.86 13.46 1.40
CA MET A 19 -8.84 12.50 1.92
C MET A 19 -8.50 12.14 3.36
N LEU A 20 -7.24 11.76 3.63
CA LEU A 20 -6.77 11.40 4.97
C LEU A 20 -6.96 12.56 5.95
N SER A 21 -6.58 13.78 5.56
CA SER A 21 -6.75 14.98 6.40
C SER A 21 -8.21 15.25 6.74
N ARG A 22 -9.13 15.13 5.77
CA ARG A 22 -10.58 15.31 6.03
C ARG A 22 -11.11 14.25 6.98
N LEU A 23 -10.67 13.01 6.81
CA LEU A 23 -11.09 11.88 7.64
C LEU A 23 -10.69 12.07 9.10
N VAL A 24 -9.42 12.39 9.37
CA VAL A 24 -8.91 12.60 10.74
C VAL A 24 -9.32 13.95 11.35
N ALA A 25 -9.82 14.87 10.55
CA ALA A 25 -10.47 16.09 11.03
C ALA A 25 -11.89 15.79 11.56
N HIS A 26 -12.61 14.88 10.89
CA HIS A 26 -13.98 14.53 11.25
C HIS A 26 -14.06 13.52 12.41
N LEU A 27 -13.09 12.61 12.48
CA LEU A 27 -13.03 11.59 13.52
C LEU A 27 -12.10 12.07 14.65
N ALA A 28 -12.62 12.10 15.88
CA ALA A 28 -11.90 12.65 17.04
C ALA A 28 -10.62 11.87 17.40
N SER A 29 -10.67 10.54 17.29
CA SER A 29 -9.50 9.66 17.41
C SER A 29 -9.79 8.28 16.80
N GLY A 30 -8.75 7.51 16.47
CA GLY A 30 -8.89 6.12 16.04
C GLY A 30 -7.65 5.51 15.39
N GLU A 31 -7.86 4.38 14.72
CA GLU A 31 -6.86 3.74 13.86
C GLU A 31 -7.33 3.77 12.40
N LEU A 32 -6.38 3.97 11.49
CA LEU A 32 -6.54 3.97 10.05
C LEU A 32 -5.62 2.88 9.47
N MET A 33 -6.16 2.06 8.57
CA MET A 33 -5.39 1.06 7.83
C MET A 33 -5.73 1.11 6.34
N PHE A 34 -4.71 1.11 5.47
CA PHE A 34 -4.93 1.16 4.03
C PHE A 34 -3.81 0.51 3.23
N ASP A 35 -4.12 0.08 2.00
CA ASP A 35 -3.12 -0.42 1.07
C ASP A 35 -2.22 0.69 0.55
N ALA A 36 -0.95 0.41 0.34
CA ALA A 36 0.01 1.37 -0.19
C ALA A 36 1.00 0.67 -1.10
N TYR A 37 1.42 1.38 -2.14
CA TYR A 37 2.31 0.85 -3.18
C TYR A 37 3.50 1.80 -3.34
N SER A 38 4.70 1.24 -3.48
CA SER A 38 5.84 2.00 -4.01
C SER A 38 5.64 2.32 -5.49
N ARG A 39 6.41 3.26 -6.04
CA ARG A 39 6.44 3.58 -7.47
C ARG A 39 6.72 2.34 -8.32
N PHE A 40 7.60 1.47 -7.83
CA PHE A 40 7.86 0.19 -8.48
C PHE A 40 6.65 -0.75 -8.38
N GLY A 41 6.00 -0.80 -7.21
CA GLY A 41 4.77 -1.55 -7.02
C GLY A 41 3.64 -1.12 -7.96
N LEU A 42 3.44 0.18 -8.12
CA LEU A 42 2.48 0.74 -9.09
C LEU A 42 2.81 0.37 -10.53
N LYS A 43 4.09 0.40 -10.93
CA LYS A 43 4.48 -0.07 -12.26
C LYS A 43 4.09 -1.54 -12.47
N LEU A 44 4.33 -2.41 -11.50
CA LEU A 44 3.93 -3.81 -11.57
C LEU A 44 2.40 -3.96 -11.57
N LEU A 45 1.68 -3.19 -10.75
CA LEU A 45 0.22 -3.20 -10.68
C LEU A 45 -0.41 -2.80 -12.02
N ARG A 46 0.13 -1.77 -12.69
CA ARG A 46 -0.28 -1.37 -14.05
C ARG A 46 0.00 -2.43 -15.11
N LEU A 47 0.97 -3.32 -14.90
CA LEU A 47 1.27 -4.42 -15.81
C LEU A 47 0.35 -5.62 -15.62
N ASN A 48 -0.36 -5.71 -14.49
CA ASN A 48 -1.27 -6.81 -14.18
C ASN A 48 -2.41 -6.85 -15.22
N PRO A 49 -2.61 -7.98 -15.93
CA PRO A 49 -3.68 -8.13 -16.91
C PRO A 49 -5.08 -7.80 -16.36
N ALA A 50 -5.36 -8.14 -15.09
CA ALA A 50 -6.63 -7.85 -14.46
C ALA A 50 -6.86 -6.34 -14.31
N VAL A 51 -5.82 -5.59 -13.92
CA VAL A 51 -5.90 -4.12 -13.81
C VAL A 51 -6.00 -3.49 -15.20
N LYS A 52 -5.17 -3.92 -16.15
CA LYS A 52 -5.21 -3.44 -17.54
C LYS A 52 -6.58 -3.64 -18.19
N ALA A 53 -7.22 -4.78 -17.95
CA ALA A 53 -8.53 -5.09 -18.51
C ALA A 53 -9.62 -4.12 -18.04
N THR A 54 -9.47 -3.50 -16.86
CA THR A 54 -10.42 -2.51 -16.33
C THR A 54 -10.23 -1.10 -16.90
N GLY A 55 -9.08 -0.82 -17.52
CA GLY A 55 -8.71 0.55 -17.92
C GLY A 55 -8.44 1.50 -16.75
N ALA A 56 -8.42 1.01 -15.50
CA ALA A 56 -8.23 1.84 -14.33
C ALA A 56 -6.79 2.37 -14.22
N GLU A 57 -6.67 3.65 -13.88
CA GLU A 57 -5.39 4.28 -13.63
C GLU A 57 -5.03 4.22 -12.15
N VAL A 58 -3.85 3.68 -11.86
CA VAL A 58 -3.27 3.70 -10.52
C VAL A 58 -2.14 4.72 -10.50
N GLN A 59 -2.20 5.71 -9.62
CA GLN A 59 -1.39 6.94 -9.69
C GLN A 59 -0.63 7.24 -8.40
N TRP A 60 -1.23 7.01 -7.22
CA TRP A 60 -0.63 7.44 -5.96
C TRP A 60 0.33 6.40 -5.37
N ALA A 61 1.62 6.72 -5.42
CA ALA A 61 2.68 5.98 -4.74
C ALA A 61 2.99 6.58 -3.37
N ILE A 62 3.26 5.71 -2.40
CA ILE A 62 3.77 6.09 -1.07
C ILE A 62 5.08 5.36 -0.88
N GLU A 63 6.19 6.10 -0.82
CA GLU A 63 7.54 5.53 -0.66
C GLU A 63 7.94 5.43 0.81
N ASP A 64 7.72 6.52 1.55
CA ASP A 64 7.99 6.62 2.98
C ASP A 64 6.68 6.83 3.75
N PRO A 65 6.23 5.89 4.60
CA PRO A 65 5.04 6.07 5.42
C PRO A 65 5.09 7.34 6.28
N ARG A 66 6.28 7.80 6.67
CA ARG A 66 6.43 9.02 7.48
C ARG A 66 6.18 10.30 6.69
N GLU A 67 6.16 10.26 5.35
CA GLU A 67 5.80 11.41 4.54
C GLU A 67 4.35 11.85 4.78
N LEU A 68 3.47 10.91 5.12
CA LEU A 68 2.07 11.17 5.44
C LEU A 68 1.89 11.84 6.80
N GLU A 69 2.79 11.61 7.76
CA GLU A 69 2.77 12.34 9.04
C GLU A 69 3.09 13.83 8.84
N ARG A 70 3.94 14.15 7.84
CA ARG A 70 4.25 15.54 7.47
C ARG A 70 3.10 16.21 6.74
N ALA A 71 2.44 15.47 5.84
CA ALA A 71 1.30 15.96 5.07
C ALA A 71 0.01 16.08 5.90
N VAL A 72 -0.17 15.21 6.89
CA VAL A 72 -1.34 15.17 7.78
C VAL A 72 -0.87 15.07 9.24
N PRO A 73 -0.66 16.22 9.93
CA PRO A 73 0.00 16.26 11.24
C PRO A 73 -0.70 15.50 12.37
N LYS A 74 -1.97 15.12 12.22
CA LYS A 74 -2.70 14.26 13.16
C LYS A 74 -2.33 12.78 13.03
N LEU A 75 -1.83 12.33 11.89
CA LEU A 75 -1.45 10.93 11.69
C LEU A 75 -0.17 10.61 12.46
N ARG A 76 -0.15 9.43 13.06
CA ARG A 76 1.01 8.81 13.70
C ARG A 76 1.21 7.42 13.12
N PHE A 77 2.34 7.20 12.47
CA PHE A 77 2.67 5.91 11.89
C PHE A 77 2.83 4.85 12.98
N VAL A 78 2.17 3.71 12.80
CA VAL A 78 2.20 2.59 13.75
C VAL A 78 2.94 1.41 13.17
N GLU A 79 2.60 0.99 11.95
CA GLU A 79 3.08 -0.27 11.40
C GLU A 79 3.07 -0.29 9.86
N ASP A 80 4.06 -0.94 9.26
CA ASP A 80 4.15 -1.25 7.83
C ASP A 80 4.13 -2.78 7.70
N ILE A 81 3.03 -3.28 7.14
CA ILE A 81 2.75 -4.71 7.01
C ILE A 81 2.92 -5.10 5.54
N PRO A 82 3.98 -5.81 5.14
CA PRO A 82 4.15 -6.24 3.77
C PRO A 82 3.03 -7.19 3.34
N ALA A 83 2.46 -6.99 2.14
CA ALA A 83 1.40 -7.86 1.62
C ALA A 83 1.91 -9.31 1.39
N TYR A 84 3.20 -9.46 1.10
CA TYR A 84 3.82 -10.76 0.86
C TYR A 84 4.54 -11.27 2.12
N LYS A 85 3.84 -12.10 2.90
CA LYS A 85 4.47 -12.92 3.94
C LYS A 85 5.02 -14.21 3.31
N PRO A 86 6.29 -14.58 3.60
CA PRO A 86 6.93 -15.77 3.03
C PRO A 86 6.22 -17.08 3.41
N GLU A 87 5.38 -17.06 4.45
CA GLU A 87 4.58 -18.20 4.91
C GLU A 87 3.46 -18.57 3.94
N ASN A 88 2.88 -17.58 3.24
CA ASN A 88 1.84 -17.80 2.22
C ASN A 88 2.38 -18.50 0.96
N ALA A 89 3.69 -18.46 0.74
CA ALA A 89 4.36 -19.12 -0.40
C ALA A 89 4.36 -20.65 -0.32
N ARG A 90 4.09 -21.23 0.86
CA ARG A 90 4.14 -22.69 1.07
C ARG A 90 3.04 -23.44 0.31
N ARG A 91 1.92 -22.78 -0.02
CA ARG A 91 0.79 -23.37 -0.77
C ARG A 91 0.93 -23.27 -2.30
N MET A 92 2.00 -22.67 -2.81
CA MET A 92 2.18 -22.42 -4.24
C MET A 92 3.10 -23.46 -4.89
N GLY A 93 2.90 -23.71 -6.20
CA GLY A 93 3.70 -24.65 -6.99
C GLY A 93 5.20 -24.32 -7.00
N TRP A 94 6.03 -25.30 -7.36
CA TRP A 94 7.48 -25.23 -7.24
C TRP A 94 8.13 -24.04 -7.98
N VAL A 95 7.62 -23.67 -9.16
CA VAL A 95 8.06 -22.50 -9.94
C VAL A 95 7.79 -21.20 -9.18
N ALA A 96 6.59 -21.06 -8.62
CA ALA A 96 6.24 -19.90 -7.80
C ALA A 96 7.09 -19.82 -6.53
N ARG A 97 7.47 -20.96 -5.93
CA ARG A 97 8.39 -21.00 -4.78
C ARG A 97 9.80 -20.51 -5.15
N LEU A 98 10.32 -20.89 -6.33
CA LEU A 98 11.62 -20.43 -6.79
C LEU A 98 11.61 -18.92 -7.08
N PHE A 99 10.56 -18.45 -7.75
CA PHE A 99 10.33 -17.01 -7.98
C PHE A 99 10.27 -16.23 -6.66
N ILE A 100 9.46 -16.67 -5.69
CA ILE A 100 9.35 -16.01 -4.37
C ILE A 100 10.67 -16.04 -3.62
N ARG A 101 11.44 -17.13 -3.70
CA ARG A 101 12.75 -17.23 -3.04
C ARG A 101 13.73 -16.21 -3.62
N LEU A 102 13.77 -16.07 -4.94
CA LEU A 102 14.57 -15.04 -5.61
C LEU A 102 14.06 -13.62 -5.25
N TRP A 103 12.74 -13.45 -5.19
CA TRP A 103 12.09 -12.19 -4.84
C TRP A 103 12.33 -11.76 -3.38
N LYS A 104 12.51 -12.70 -2.45
CA LYS A 104 12.84 -12.43 -1.04
C LYS A 104 14.16 -11.65 -0.89
N HIS A 105 15.06 -11.75 -1.86
CA HIS A 105 16.35 -11.05 -1.87
C HIS A 105 16.28 -9.63 -2.43
N ILE A 106 15.12 -9.18 -2.93
CA ILE A 106 14.94 -7.84 -3.50
C ILE A 106 14.06 -7.02 -2.54
N PRO A 107 14.64 -6.14 -1.70
CA PRO A 107 13.90 -5.35 -0.72
C PRO A 107 12.81 -4.47 -1.35
N ALA A 108 13.00 -4.02 -2.60
CA ALA A 108 12.02 -3.25 -3.35
C ALA A 108 10.71 -4.02 -3.58
N LEU A 109 10.75 -5.37 -3.64
CA LEU A 109 9.56 -6.20 -3.81
C LEU A 109 8.71 -6.30 -2.54
N ARG A 110 9.32 -6.16 -1.36
CA ARG A 110 8.57 -6.06 -0.09
C ARG A 110 7.72 -4.79 0.00
N LYS A 111 8.11 -3.76 -0.76
CA LYS A 111 7.41 -2.47 -0.85
C LYS A 111 6.42 -2.40 -2.01
N VAL A 112 6.20 -3.49 -2.75
CA VAL A 112 5.30 -3.48 -3.92
C VAL A 112 3.87 -3.25 -3.48
N GLY A 113 3.39 -4.03 -2.52
CA GLY A 113 2.11 -3.80 -1.85
C GLY A 113 2.31 -4.02 -0.35
N ARG A 114 1.79 -3.10 0.44
CA ARG A 114 1.85 -3.13 1.90
C ARG A 114 0.56 -2.55 2.47
N LEU A 115 0.22 -2.93 3.70
CA LEU A 115 -0.79 -2.26 4.49
C LEU A 115 -0.07 -1.33 5.47
N LEU A 116 -0.46 -0.07 5.48
CA LEU A 116 0.04 0.89 6.46
C LEU A 116 -1.00 1.09 7.54
N ARG A 117 -0.56 1.07 8.80
CA ARG A 117 -1.38 1.37 9.96
C ARG A 117 -0.94 2.67 10.62
N TYR A 118 -1.91 3.53 10.90
CA TYR A 118 -1.74 4.79 11.61
C TYR A 118 -2.74 4.93 12.75
N ARG A 119 -2.37 5.75 13.74
CA ARG A 119 -3.28 6.33 14.74
C ARG A 119 -3.50 7.80 14.45
N PHE A 120 -4.64 8.33 14.86
CA PHE A 120 -4.98 9.76 14.75
C PHE A 120 -5.97 10.18 15.84
#